data_AF-A0A7Y2L4F1-F1
#
_entry.id   AF-A0A7Y2L4F1-F1
#
_cell.length_a   1.000
_cell.length_b   1.000
_cell.length_c   1.000
_cell.angle_alpha   90.00
_cell.angle_beta   90.00
_cell.angle_gamma   90.00
#
_symmetry.space_group_name_H-M   'P 1'
#
loop_
_entity.id
_entity.type
_entity.pdbx_description
1 polymer ?
#
loop_
_entity_poly.entity_id
_entity_poly.type
_entity_poly.pdbx_seq_one_letter_code
_entity_poly.pdbx_strand_id
1 'polypeptide(L)'
;AKPIEQAASIGTENTTEAPPAETFEAMSKADAERIYARIDAAIAFAQQQNMRSLVLLGHGTGAYWAARYVSEKQPAQLPRLILIAAQTPTGVEPDLSQLTPNLSLAQLDIFYKDQPLARKAALQRRQASQRVSRTNFTQVALNAIPGNKEAEQEQLFRRVRGWLSPQPAYK
;
A
#
# COMPACT_ATOMS: atom_id res chain seq x y z
N ALA A 1 44.82 -24.68 -52.08
CA ALA A 1 45.72 -23.68 -51.46
C ALA A 1 44.99 -23.01 -50.29
N LYS A 2 45.57 -23.04 -49.09
CA LYS A 2 45.50 -21.95 -48.08
C LYS A 2 46.84 -21.18 -48.21
N PRO A 3 47.11 -19.96 -47.67
CA PRO A 3 46.62 -19.27 -46.43
C PRO A 3 46.41 -17.72 -46.62
N ILE A 4 46.06 -16.85 -45.64
CA ILE A 4 46.90 -16.21 -44.58
C ILE A 4 46.07 -15.13 -43.79
N GLU A 5 46.26 -15.06 -42.45
CA GLU A 5 46.27 -13.95 -41.44
C GLU A 5 45.23 -12.79 -41.51
N GLN A 6 44.80 -12.08 -40.45
CA GLN A 6 45.46 -11.66 -39.20
C GLN A 6 44.41 -11.10 -38.19
N ALA A 7 44.85 -10.96 -36.94
CA ALA A 7 44.13 -10.64 -35.71
C ALA A 7 43.46 -9.25 -35.60
N ALA A 8 42.45 -9.17 -34.73
CA ALA A 8 42.25 -8.05 -33.80
C ALA A 8 41.43 -8.52 -32.58
N SER A 9 42.07 -8.48 -31.42
CA SER A 9 41.44 -8.47 -30.10
C SER A 9 40.79 -7.10 -29.86
N ILE A 10 39.68 -7.05 -29.13
CA ILE A 10 39.06 -5.98 -28.30
C ILE A 10 37.57 -6.39 -28.19
N GLY A 11 36.89 -6.46 -27.06
CA GLY A 11 37.22 -6.14 -25.69
C GLY A 11 36.08 -6.68 -24.82
N THR A 12 36.38 -6.76 -23.54
CA THR A 12 35.50 -7.20 -22.47
C THR A 12 34.28 -6.29 -22.38
N GLU A 13 33.09 -6.82 -22.64
CA GLU A 13 31.86 -6.29 -22.06
C GLU A 13 31.19 -7.45 -21.31
N ASN A 14 31.63 -7.61 -20.06
CA ASN A 14 30.83 -8.28 -19.03
C ASN A 14 29.56 -7.43 -18.83
N THR A 15 28.57 -7.61 -19.70
CA THR A 15 27.20 -7.26 -19.36
C THR A 15 26.69 -8.38 -18.46
N THR A 16 27.05 -8.30 -17.17
CA THR A 16 26.31 -9.03 -16.15
C THR A 16 24.94 -8.38 -16.05
N GLU A 17 24.04 -8.79 -16.94
CA GLU A 17 22.62 -8.49 -16.86
C GLU A 17 22.09 -9.22 -15.62
N ALA A 18 21.97 -8.49 -14.51
CA ALA A 18 21.36 -9.02 -13.30
C ALA A 18 19.95 -9.55 -13.64
N PRO A 19 19.54 -10.71 -13.11
CA PRO A 19 18.26 -11.31 -13.47
C PRO A 19 17.10 -10.32 -13.18
N PRO A 20 16.01 -10.34 -13.96
CA PRO A 20 14.90 -9.38 -13.87
C PRO A 20 14.26 -9.22 -12.47
N ALA A 21 14.44 -10.22 -11.59
CA ALA A 21 13.97 -10.17 -10.21
C ALA A 21 14.82 -9.25 -9.32
N GLU A 22 16.15 -9.20 -9.53
CA GLU A 22 17.05 -8.35 -8.74
C GLU A 22 16.86 -6.87 -9.05
N THR A 23 16.55 -6.55 -10.32
CA THR A 23 16.26 -5.18 -10.76
C THR A 23 14.92 -4.68 -10.22
N PHE A 24 13.89 -5.54 -10.21
CA PHE A 24 12.58 -5.21 -9.66
C PHE A 24 12.63 -4.98 -8.13
N GLU A 25 13.30 -5.86 -7.40
CA GLU A 25 13.47 -5.72 -5.94
C GLU A 25 14.28 -4.47 -5.57
N ALA A 26 15.33 -4.16 -6.34
CA ALA A 26 16.10 -2.93 -6.13
C ALA A 26 15.27 -1.67 -6.39
N MET A 27 14.45 -1.67 -7.45
CA MET A 27 13.54 -0.55 -7.75
C MET A 27 12.45 -0.40 -6.68
N SER A 28 11.88 -1.52 -6.21
CA SER A 28 10.92 -1.57 -5.09
C SER A 28 11.51 -1.00 -3.80
N LYS A 29 12.78 -1.30 -3.49
CA LYS A 29 13.49 -0.74 -2.32
C LYS A 29 13.73 0.76 -2.46
N ALA A 30 14.19 1.23 -3.62
CA ALA A 30 14.39 2.67 -3.85
C ALA A 30 13.07 3.45 -3.78
N ASP A 31 11.98 2.87 -4.31
CA ASP A 31 10.64 3.45 -4.18
C ASP A 31 10.17 3.46 -2.73
N ALA A 32 10.39 2.38 -1.97
CA ALA A 32 10.08 2.31 -0.55
C ALA A 32 10.81 3.41 0.22
N GLU A 33 12.12 3.56 0.05
CA GLU A 33 12.92 4.57 0.74
C GLU A 33 12.41 5.99 0.45
N ARG A 34 12.18 6.32 -0.83
CA ARG A 34 11.67 7.63 -1.23
C ARG A 34 10.27 7.89 -0.66
N ILE A 35 9.38 6.90 -0.67
CA ILE A 35 8.02 7.04 -0.16
C ILE A 35 8.02 7.17 1.37
N TYR A 36 8.84 6.38 2.06
CA TYR A 36 8.94 6.42 3.51
C TYR A 36 9.49 7.76 3.99
N ALA A 37 10.54 8.27 3.35
CA ALA A 37 11.08 9.59 3.67
C ALA A 37 10.01 10.70 3.53
N ARG A 38 9.13 10.59 2.53
CA ARG A 38 8.01 11.53 2.35
C ARG A 38 6.95 11.38 3.44
N ILE A 39 6.62 10.16 3.87
CA ILE A 39 5.67 9.92 4.96
C ILE A 39 6.26 10.42 6.28
N ASP A 40 7.52 10.11 6.58
CA ASP A 40 8.23 10.57 7.78
C ASP A 40 8.25 12.11 7.85
N ALA A 41 8.54 12.79 6.73
CA ALA A 41 8.52 14.24 6.66
C ALA A 41 7.11 14.82 6.91
N ALA A 42 6.07 14.19 6.37
CA ALA A 42 4.69 14.62 6.58
C ALA A 42 4.24 14.42 8.04
N ILE A 43 4.63 13.32 8.67
CA ILE A 43 4.39 13.06 10.09
C ILE A 43 5.10 14.12 10.94
N ALA A 44 6.40 14.33 10.71
CA ALA A 44 7.18 15.34 11.44
C ALA A 44 6.58 16.75 11.30
N PHE A 45 6.14 17.12 10.09
CA PHE A 45 5.44 18.37 9.87
C PHE A 45 4.13 18.46 10.66
N ALA A 46 3.30 17.43 10.64
CA ALA A 46 2.04 17.40 11.40
C ALA A 46 2.29 17.54 12.92
N GLN A 47 3.36 16.92 13.44
CA GLN A 47 3.78 17.08 14.83
C GLN A 47 4.20 18.51 15.17
N GLN A 48 4.98 19.15 14.31
CA GLN A 48 5.36 20.56 14.48
C GLN A 48 4.13 21.49 14.50
N GLN A 49 3.09 21.15 13.75
CA GLN A 49 1.80 21.84 13.77
C GLN A 49 0.91 21.46 14.96
N ASN A 50 1.43 20.70 15.95
CA ASN A 50 0.71 20.24 17.13
C ASN A 50 -0.56 19.43 16.83
N MET A 51 -0.59 18.70 15.71
CA MET A 51 -1.71 17.84 15.34
C MET A 51 -1.79 16.65 16.31
N ARG A 52 -2.87 16.57 17.08
CA ARG A 52 -3.06 15.55 18.14
C ARG A 52 -3.59 14.22 17.63
N SER A 53 -4.09 14.17 16.41
CA SER A 53 -4.72 12.98 15.83
C SER A 53 -4.29 12.85 14.39
N LEU A 54 -3.45 11.86 14.13
CA LEU A 54 -2.94 11.58 12.79
C LEU A 54 -3.55 10.27 12.27
N VAL A 55 -3.86 10.25 10.98
CA VAL A 55 -4.38 9.09 10.27
C VAL A 55 -3.63 9.00 8.95
N LEU A 56 -3.10 7.82 8.64
CA LEU A 56 -2.52 7.57 7.33
C LEU A 56 -3.59 7.00 6.41
N LEU A 57 -3.75 7.59 5.24
CA LEU A 57 -4.72 7.16 4.23
C LEU A 57 -3.97 6.93 2.92
N GLY A 58 -4.13 5.73 2.37
CA GLY A 58 -3.60 5.38 1.06
C GLY A 58 -4.72 5.00 0.09
N HIS A 59 -4.57 5.41 -1.18
CA HIS A 59 -5.49 5.08 -2.27
C HIS A 59 -4.77 4.25 -3.33
N GLY A 60 -5.40 3.19 -3.85
CA GLY A 60 -4.80 2.35 -4.90
C GLY A 60 -3.52 1.68 -4.42
N THR A 61 -2.42 1.86 -5.16
CA THR A 61 -1.07 1.42 -4.76
C THR A 61 -0.51 2.23 -3.59
N GLY A 62 -0.98 3.45 -3.35
CA GLY A 62 -0.64 4.21 -2.14
C GLY A 62 -1.13 3.52 -0.86
N ALA A 63 -2.21 2.73 -0.93
CA ALA A 63 -2.67 1.91 0.19
C ALA A 63 -1.68 0.79 0.54
N TYR A 64 -1.06 0.18 -0.48
CA TYR A 64 0.02 -0.78 -0.30
C TYR A 64 1.22 -0.15 0.41
N TRP A 65 1.71 0.98 -0.11
CA TRP A 65 2.86 1.66 0.49
C TRP A 65 2.60 2.14 1.91
N ALA A 66 1.39 2.64 2.20
CA ALA A 66 0.99 3.02 3.54
C ALA A 66 0.98 1.80 4.50
N ALA A 67 0.44 0.67 4.07
CA ALA A 67 0.44 -0.56 4.88
C ALA A 67 1.86 -1.09 5.12
N ARG A 68 2.70 -1.10 4.09
CA ARG A 68 4.10 -1.53 4.18
C ARG A 68 4.92 -0.63 5.11
N TYR A 69 4.76 0.69 4.96
CA TYR A 69 5.38 1.69 5.84
C TYR A 69 5.01 1.45 7.32
N VAL A 70 3.72 1.29 7.63
CA VAL A 70 3.28 1.01 9.00
C VAL A 70 3.83 -0.33 9.50
N SER A 71 3.86 -1.37 8.66
CA SER A 71 4.39 -2.68 9.03
C SER A 71 5.87 -2.62 9.40
N GLU A 72 6.67 -1.88 8.62
CA GLU A 72 8.13 -1.85 8.78
C GLU A 72 8.58 -0.81 9.82
N LYS A 73 7.95 0.36 9.86
CA LYS A 73 8.35 1.47 10.76
C LYS A 73 7.61 1.48 12.09
N GLN A 74 6.40 0.90 12.15
CA GLN A 74 5.53 0.87 13.34
C GLN A 74 5.49 2.20 14.12
N PRO A 75 5.19 3.33 13.45
CA PRO A 75 5.22 4.62 14.11
C PRO A 75 4.09 4.73 15.15
N ALA A 76 4.44 4.98 16.41
CA ALA A 76 3.49 5.10 17.51
C ALA A 76 2.45 6.21 17.33
N GLN A 77 2.70 7.16 16.43
CA GLN A 77 1.89 8.34 16.18
C GLN A 77 0.74 8.09 15.19
N LEU A 78 0.74 6.95 14.49
CA LEU A 78 -0.30 6.57 13.53
C LEU A 78 -1.19 5.46 14.13
N PRO A 79 -2.20 5.80 14.96
CA PRO A 79 -3.09 4.81 15.54
C PRO A 79 -4.11 4.24 14.55
N ARG A 80 -4.21 4.79 13.33
CA ARG A 80 -5.23 4.47 12.33
C ARG A 80 -4.68 4.48 10.91
N LEU A 81 -5.11 3.50 10.12
CA LEU A 81 -4.80 3.34 8.70
C LEU A 81 -6.08 3.17 7.87
N ILE A 82 -6.22 3.94 6.80
CA ILE A 82 -7.32 3.82 5.84
C ILE A 82 -6.77 3.39 4.49
N LEU A 83 -7.36 2.33 3.94
CA LEU A 83 -7.04 1.76 2.64
C LEU A 83 -8.23 1.97 1.72
N ILE A 84 -8.07 2.74 0.64
CA ILE A 84 -9.14 3.01 -0.34
C ILE A 84 -8.76 2.37 -1.66
N ALA A 85 -9.66 1.54 -2.21
CA ALA A 85 -9.47 0.84 -3.48
C ALA A 85 -8.09 0.17 -3.57
N ALA A 86 -7.68 -0.47 -2.47
CA ALA A 86 -6.29 -0.87 -2.24
C ALA A 86 -5.80 -1.93 -3.25
N GLN A 87 -4.62 -1.68 -3.82
CA GLN A 87 -3.99 -2.49 -4.86
C GLN A 87 -2.54 -2.80 -4.49
N THR A 88 -2.16 -4.06 -4.59
CA THR A 88 -0.74 -4.47 -4.51
C THR A 88 -0.10 -4.19 -5.88
N PRO A 89 1.04 -3.46 -5.95
CA PRO A 89 1.79 -3.31 -7.19
C PRO A 89 2.24 -4.67 -7.73
N THR A 90 2.25 -4.84 -9.05
CA THR A 90 2.64 -6.10 -9.71
C THR A 90 4.10 -6.43 -9.43
N GLY A 91 4.38 -7.67 -9.06
CA GLY A 91 5.74 -8.16 -8.81
C GLY A 91 6.27 -7.92 -7.39
N VAL A 92 5.55 -7.16 -6.55
CA VAL A 92 5.99 -6.88 -5.18
C VAL A 92 5.41 -7.88 -4.18
N GLU A 93 6.28 -8.47 -3.37
CA GLU A 93 5.92 -9.21 -2.17
C GLU A 93 6.49 -8.50 -0.92
N PRO A 94 5.90 -8.67 0.28
CA PRO A 94 4.63 -9.37 0.53
C PRO A 94 3.42 -8.58 0.02
N ASP A 95 2.35 -9.27 -0.37
CA ASP A 95 1.10 -8.61 -0.78
C ASP A 95 0.32 -7.95 0.39
N LEU A 96 -0.71 -7.15 0.06
CA LEU A 96 -1.56 -6.51 1.07
C LEU A 96 -2.26 -7.50 2.03
N SER A 97 -2.60 -8.71 1.58
CA SER A 97 -3.26 -9.71 2.43
C SER A 97 -2.30 -10.32 3.46
N GLN A 98 -1.00 -10.28 3.18
CA GLN A 98 0.05 -10.66 4.11
C GLN A 98 0.47 -9.51 5.03
N LEU A 99 0.44 -8.26 4.56
CA LEU A 99 0.78 -7.08 5.36
C LEU A 99 -0.31 -6.72 6.38
N THR A 100 -1.57 -6.63 5.93
CA THR A 100 -2.67 -6.08 6.75
C THR A 100 -2.95 -6.80 8.06
N PRO A 101 -2.90 -8.15 8.18
CA PRO A 101 -3.22 -8.85 9.42
C PRO A 101 -2.20 -8.60 10.55
N ASN A 102 -0.98 -8.23 10.19
CA ASN A 102 0.11 -8.05 11.15
C ASN A 102 0.12 -6.67 11.79
N LEU A 103 -0.68 -5.72 11.29
CA LEU A 103 -0.77 -4.38 11.85
C LEU A 103 -1.59 -4.37 13.15
N SER A 104 -1.08 -3.69 14.18
CA SER A 104 -1.72 -3.55 15.49
C SER A 104 -2.71 -2.38 15.58
N LEU A 105 -2.62 -1.42 14.65
CA LEU A 105 -3.47 -0.23 14.60
C LEU A 105 -4.89 -0.51 14.08
N ALA A 106 -5.82 0.44 14.23
CA ALA A 106 -7.16 0.31 13.66
C ALA A 106 -7.16 0.56 12.14
N GLN A 107 -7.77 -0.34 11.38
CA GLN A 107 -7.74 -0.38 9.92
C GLN A 107 -9.14 -0.25 9.33
N LEU A 108 -9.29 0.59 8.31
CA LEU A 108 -10.46 0.65 7.45
C LEU A 108 -10.07 0.30 6.02
N ASP A 109 -10.63 -0.78 5.47
CA ASP A 109 -10.45 -1.20 4.07
C ASP A 109 -11.74 -0.96 3.28
N ILE A 110 -11.71 0.02 2.38
CA ILE A 110 -12.82 0.38 1.49
C ILE A 110 -12.51 -0.12 0.08
N PHE A 111 -13.43 -0.90 -0.50
CA PHE A 111 -13.27 -1.45 -1.85
C PHE A 111 -14.56 -1.36 -2.66
N TYR A 112 -14.44 -1.41 -3.99
CA TYR A 112 -15.56 -1.40 -4.93
C TYR A 112 -15.93 -2.85 -5.32
N LYS A 113 -17.15 -3.28 -4.96
CA LYS A 113 -17.57 -4.70 -5.07
C LYS A 113 -18.02 -5.11 -6.48
N ASP A 114 -18.34 -4.12 -7.30
CA ASP A 114 -18.66 -4.25 -8.71
C ASP A 114 -17.42 -4.56 -9.57
N GLN A 115 -16.22 -4.36 -9.05
CA GLN A 115 -14.96 -4.75 -9.69
C GLN A 115 -14.51 -6.14 -9.20
N PRO A 116 -14.53 -7.20 -10.05
CA PRO A 116 -14.27 -8.58 -9.62
C PRO A 116 -12.89 -8.78 -8.98
N LEU A 117 -11.85 -8.16 -9.53
CA LEU A 117 -10.48 -8.24 -9.00
C LEU A 117 -10.37 -7.55 -7.64
N ALA A 118 -10.93 -6.35 -7.49
CA ALA A 118 -10.94 -5.63 -6.22
C ALA A 118 -11.71 -6.42 -5.14
N ARG A 119 -12.85 -7.01 -5.51
CA ARG A 119 -13.63 -7.88 -4.61
C ARG A 119 -12.84 -9.11 -4.16
N LYS A 120 -12.13 -9.78 -5.07
CA LYS A 120 -11.28 -10.94 -4.75
C LYS A 120 -10.15 -10.54 -3.80
N ALA A 121 -9.43 -9.46 -4.08
CA ALA A 121 -8.35 -8.96 -3.25
C ALA A 121 -8.84 -8.55 -1.85
N ALA A 122 -10.00 -7.88 -1.77
CA ALA A 122 -10.63 -7.54 -0.49
C ALA A 122 -11.02 -8.79 0.32
N LEU A 123 -11.55 -9.83 -0.34
CA LEU A 123 -11.88 -11.08 0.33
C LEU A 123 -10.63 -11.75 0.93
N GLN A 124 -9.51 -11.76 0.20
CA GLN A 124 -8.24 -12.29 0.70
C GLN A 124 -7.78 -11.55 1.96
N ARG A 125 -7.80 -10.20 1.95
CA ARG A 125 -7.47 -9.38 3.12
C ARG A 125 -8.38 -9.68 4.31
N ARG A 126 -9.69 -9.79 4.09
CA ARG A 126 -10.67 -10.14 5.15
C ARG A 126 -10.36 -11.50 5.75
N GLN A 127 -10.18 -12.53 4.92
CA GLN A 127 -9.85 -13.88 5.40
C GLN A 127 -8.53 -13.90 6.17
N ALA A 128 -7.51 -13.19 5.69
CA ALA A 128 -6.23 -13.10 6.38
C ALA A 128 -6.35 -12.39 7.74
N SER A 129 -7.13 -11.31 7.84
CA SER A 129 -7.39 -10.61 9.11
C SER A 129 -8.08 -11.49 10.16
N GLN A 130 -9.01 -12.35 9.72
CA GLN A 130 -9.75 -13.27 10.61
C GLN A 130 -8.85 -14.33 11.24
N ARG A 131 -7.76 -14.74 10.58
CA ARG A 131 -6.81 -15.75 11.09
C ARG A 131 -6.04 -15.27 12.32
N VAL A 132 -5.90 -13.96 12.51
CA VAL A 132 -5.14 -13.35 13.60
C VAL A 132 -6.07 -12.91 14.75
N SER A 133 -7.38 -13.17 14.66
CA SER A 133 -8.40 -12.83 15.67
C SER A 133 -8.36 -11.37 16.15
N ARG A 134 -7.91 -10.43 15.31
CA ARG A 134 -7.86 -9.01 15.68
C ARG A 134 -9.14 -8.29 15.28
N THR A 135 -9.77 -7.63 16.23
CA THR A 135 -10.99 -6.82 16.03
C THR A 135 -10.70 -5.44 15.43
N ASN A 136 -9.44 -5.14 15.10
CA ASN A 136 -9.00 -3.83 14.62
C ASN A 136 -9.18 -3.64 13.09
N PHE A 137 -9.72 -4.63 12.36
CA PHE A 137 -9.92 -4.57 10.92
C PHE A 137 -11.40 -4.41 10.53
N THR A 138 -11.74 -3.26 9.93
CA THR A 138 -13.07 -2.99 9.38
C THR A 138 -13.01 -2.97 7.86
N GLN A 139 -13.91 -3.68 7.19
CA GLN A 139 -13.97 -3.68 5.73
C GLN A 139 -15.35 -3.28 5.20
N VAL A 140 -15.37 -2.30 4.30
CA VAL A 140 -16.59 -1.71 3.74
C VAL A 140 -16.61 -1.86 2.22
N ALA A 141 -17.71 -2.39 1.71
CA ALA A 141 -17.93 -2.57 0.28
C ALA A 141 -18.78 -1.41 -0.28
N LEU A 142 -18.31 -0.79 -1.36
CA LEU A 142 -18.97 0.27 -2.10
C LEU A 142 -19.39 -0.21 -3.48
N ASN A 143 -20.43 0.40 -4.04
CA ASN A 143 -20.70 0.35 -5.47
C ASN A 143 -20.06 1.58 -6.13
N ALA A 144 -19.44 1.40 -7.29
CA ALA A 144 -19.18 2.52 -8.19
C ALA A 144 -20.51 3.12 -8.69
N ILE A 145 -20.48 4.40 -9.07
CA ILE A 145 -21.59 5.15 -9.66
C ILE A 145 -21.08 5.74 -10.98
N PRO A 146 -21.04 4.93 -12.05
CA PRO A 146 -20.52 5.36 -13.35
C PRO A 146 -21.24 6.61 -13.85
N GLY A 147 -20.48 7.58 -14.33
CA GLY A 147 -21.02 8.86 -14.82
C GLY A 147 -21.36 9.88 -13.73
N ASN A 148 -21.21 9.55 -12.44
CA ASN A 148 -21.45 10.51 -11.35
C ASN A 148 -20.33 10.46 -10.29
N LYS A 149 -19.20 11.09 -10.60
CA LYS A 149 -18.02 11.16 -9.72
C LYS A 149 -18.29 11.88 -8.40
N GLU A 150 -19.19 12.86 -8.39
CA GLU A 150 -19.55 13.62 -7.19
C GLU A 150 -20.25 12.71 -6.18
N ALA A 151 -21.23 11.92 -6.64
CA ALA A 151 -21.90 10.94 -5.79
C ALA A 151 -20.94 9.85 -5.28
N GLU A 152 -19.98 9.39 -6.10
CA GLU A 152 -18.96 8.44 -5.66
C GLU A 152 -18.08 9.01 -4.53
N GLN A 153 -17.61 10.25 -4.72
CA GLN A 153 -16.79 10.97 -3.73
C GLN A 153 -17.58 11.18 -2.44
N GLU A 154 -18.84 11.61 -2.53
CA GLU A 154 -19.69 11.84 -1.37
C GLU A 154 -19.96 10.54 -0.59
N GLN A 155 -20.23 9.43 -1.29
CA GLN A 155 -20.37 8.12 -0.67
C GLN A 155 -19.10 7.70 0.08
N LEU A 156 -17.93 7.85 -0.55
CA LEU A 156 -16.65 7.54 0.06
C LEU A 156 -16.39 8.42 1.29
N PHE A 157 -16.58 9.73 1.14
CA PHE A 157 -16.40 10.72 2.21
C PHE A 157 -17.26 10.40 3.43
N ARG A 158 -18.54 10.07 3.24
CA ARG A 158 -19.44 9.68 4.33
C ARG A 158 -18.94 8.45 5.09
N ARG A 159 -18.39 7.46 4.39
CA ARG A 159 -17.87 6.23 5.03
C ARG A 159 -16.60 6.50 5.82
N VAL A 160 -15.67 7.25 5.23
CA VAL A 160 -14.43 7.67 5.91
C VAL A 160 -14.75 8.52 7.12
N ARG A 161 -15.58 9.56 6.96
CA ARG A 161 -16.02 10.44 8.06
C ARG A 161 -16.73 9.66 9.16
N GLY A 162 -17.65 8.76 8.81
CA GLY A 162 -18.38 7.94 9.77
C GLY A 162 -17.46 7.06 10.60
N TRP A 163 -16.46 6.43 9.98
CA TRP A 163 -15.48 5.61 10.68
C TRP A 163 -14.50 6.42 11.54
N LEU A 164 -14.14 7.63 11.09
CA LEU A 164 -13.26 8.53 11.85
C LEU A 164 -13.96 9.22 13.02
N SER A 165 -15.30 9.28 12.98
CA SER A 165 -16.09 9.91 14.03
C SER A 165 -15.86 9.19 15.36
N PRO A 166 -15.73 9.91 16.49
CA PRO A 166 -15.58 9.29 17.80
C PRO A 166 -16.75 8.32 18.02
N GLN A 167 -16.46 7.09 18.45
CA GLN A 167 -17.52 6.26 19.00
C GLN A 167 -18.06 6.99 20.23
N PRO A 168 -19.38 7.16 20.38
CA PRO A 168 -19.93 7.70 21.61
C PRO A 168 -19.45 6.80 22.73
N ALA A 169 -18.73 7.36 23.71
CA ALA A 169 -18.48 6.68 24.95
C ALA A 169 -19.86 6.42 25.56
N TYR A 170 -20.36 5.20 25.43
CA TYR A 170 -21.50 4.76 26.21
C TYR A 170 -21.08 4.95 27.68
N LYS A 171 -21.78 5.85 28.36
CA LYS A 171 -21.67 6.00 29.81
C LYS A 171 -22.36 4.84 30.50
#